data_AF-A0A1J3I414-F1
#
_entry.id   AF-A0A1J3I414-F1
#
_cell.length_a   1.000
_cell.length_b   1.000
_cell.length_c   1.000
_cell.angle_alpha   90.00
_cell.angle_beta   90.00
_cell.angle_gamma   90.00
#
_symmetry.space_group_name_H-M   'P 1'
#
loop_
_entity.id
_entity.type
_entity.pdbx_description
1 polymer ?
#
loop_
_entity_poly.entity_id
_entity_poly.type
_entity_poly.pdbx_seq_one_letter_code
_entity_poly.pdbx_strand_id
1 'polypeptide(L)'
;VGLPKFTCKSRVKLADYGGKMGVLWEEKAIRFQPLPCGRREPWPRTGYMETKIWCAEIALERRNRWEIWGKVEWLDHVLTVPGGSEVVKLLA
;
A
#
# COMPACT_ATOMS: atom_id res chain seq x y z
N VAL A 1 -0.97 6.93 -14.71
CA VAL A 1 -1.35 6.31 -13.42
C VAL A 1 -0.96 7.27 -12.31
N GLY A 2 -1.86 7.55 -11.37
CA GLY A 2 -1.60 8.50 -10.27
C GLY A 2 -1.61 7.77 -8.93
N LEU A 3 -0.97 8.36 -7.92
CA LEU A 3 -1.07 7.88 -6.55
C LEU A 3 -2.48 8.11 -6.00
N PRO A 4 -2.96 7.27 -5.07
CA PRO A 4 -4.19 7.52 -4.35
C PRO A 4 -4.05 8.78 -3.48
N LYS A 5 -5.18 9.39 -3.14
CA LYS A 5 -5.21 10.48 -2.16
C LYS A 5 -4.96 9.90 -0.76
N PHE A 6 -3.87 10.28 -0.13
CA PHE A 6 -3.59 9.91 1.26
C PHE A 6 -4.40 10.76 2.24
N THR A 7 -4.83 10.12 3.34
CA THR A 7 -5.51 10.80 4.46
C THR A 7 -4.56 10.87 5.65
N CYS A 8 -4.90 11.64 6.70
CA CYS A 8 -4.12 11.65 7.94
C CYS A 8 -4.02 10.28 8.64
N LYS A 9 -4.84 9.30 8.25
CA LYS A 9 -4.82 7.93 8.76
C LYS A 9 -3.95 6.99 7.91
N SER A 10 -3.50 7.44 6.74
CA SER A 10 -2.67 6.64 5.84
C SER A 10 -1.26 6.50 6.42
N ARG A 11 -0.80 5.27 6.59
CA ARG A 11 0.59 4.98 6.97
C ARG A 11 1.42 4.97 5.69
N VAL A 12 2.11 6.08 5.42
CA VAL A 12 2.97 6.25 4.25
C VAL A 12 4.42 6.33 4.69
N LYS A 13 5.31 5.63 3.97
CA LYS A 13 6.75 5.69 4.15
C LYS A 13 7.42 6.08 2.84
N LEU A 14 8.43 6.94 2.94
CA LEU A 14 9.25 7.37 1.82
C LEU A 14 10.68 6.83 1.99
N ALA A 15 11.27 6.40 0.89
CA ALA A 15 12.65 5.96 0.82
C ALA A 15 13.32 6.47 -0.45
N ASP A 16 14.64 6.68 -0.38
CA ASP A 16 15.44 6.83 -1.60
C ASP A 16 15.58 5.47 -2.27
N TYR A 17 15.45 5.45 -3.59
CA TYR A 17 15.60 4.26 -4.42
C TYR A 17 16.41 4.61 -5.67
N GLY A 18 17.73 4.65 -5.54
CA GLY A 18 18.64 4.91 -6.66
C GLY A 18 18.44 6.29 -7.30
N GLY A 19 18.18 7.32 -6.50
CA GLY A 19 17.88 8.67 -6.97
C GLY A 19 16.42 8.91 -7.37
N LYS A 20 15.57 7.90 -7.24
CA LYS A 20 14.10 8.01 -7.32
C LYS A 20 13.50 7.97 -5.93
N MET A 21 12.22 8.34 -5.84
CA MET A 21 11.45 8.24 -4.61
C MET A 21 10.62 6.97 -4.60
N GLY A 22 10.90 6.08 -3.65
CA GLY A 22 10.04 4.97 -3.30
C GLY A 22 8.97 5.40 -2.30
N VAL A 23 7.71 5.10 -2.57
CA VAL A 23 6.57 5.38 -1.69
C VAL A 23 5.91 4.07 -1.32
N LEU A 24 5.85 3.75 -0.02
CA LEU A 24 5.16 2.59 0.50
C LEU A 24 3.95 3.01 1.33
N TRP A 25 2.81 2.34 1.18
CA TRP A 25 1.64 2.59 2.02
C TRP A 25 0.83 1.32 2.29
N GLU A 26 0.06 1.37 3.37
CA GLU A 26 -0.83 0.28 3.79
C GLU A 26 -2.27 0.56 3.37
N GLU A 27 -2.91 -0.43 2.75
CA GLU A 27 -4.36 -0.48 2.53
C GLU A 27 -4.94 -1.63 3.36
N LYS A 28 -5.88 -1.33 4.27
CA LYS A 28 -6.48 -2.32 5.17
C LYS A 28 -7.89 -2.65 4.70
N ALA A 29 -8.20 -3.93 4.61
CA ALA A 29 -9.51 -4.43 4.21
C ALA A 29 -9.97 -5.57 5.11
N ILE A 30 -11.27 -5.63 5.38
CA ILE A 30 -11.90 -6.81 6.00
C ILE A 30 -12.18 -7.82 4.89
N ARG A 31 -11.63 -9.03 5.02
CA ARG A 31 -11.99 -10.17 4.15
C ARG A 31 -12.90 -11.11 4.88
N PHE A 32 -13.80 -11.71 4.12
CA PHE A 32 -14.69 -12.77 4.58
C PHE A 32 -14.30 -14.06 3.88
N GLN A 33 -14.02 -15.11 4.65
CA GLN A 33 -13.68 -16.40 4.06
C GLN A 33 -14.95 -17.06 3.51
N PRO A 34 -14.97 -17.50 2.24
CA PRO A 34 -16.08 -18.31 1.73
C PRO A 34 -16.09 -19.65 2.47
N LEU A 35 -17.26 -20.07 2.93
CA LEU A 35 -17.43 -21.40 3.53
C LEU A 35 -17.16 -22.48 2.45
N PRO A 36 -16.49 -23.59 2.80
CA PRO A 36 -16.47 -24.76 1.91
C PRO A 36 -17.92 -25.16 1.62
N CYS A 37 -18.25 -25.25 0.33
CA CYS A 37 -19.60 -25.48 -0.17
C CYS A 37 -20.23 -26.69 0.53
N GLY A 38 -21.34 -26.49 1.24
CA GLY A 38 -22.07 -27.59 1.91
C GLY A 38 -22.94 -27.20 3.09
N ARG A 39 -22.75 -26.02 3.70
CA ARG A 39 -23.68 -25.49 4.72
C ARG A 39 -24.50 -24.33 4.19
N ARG A 40 -25.83 -24.49 4.29
CA ARG A 40 -26.87 -23.52 3.98
C ARG A 40 -26.94 -22.44 5.07
N GLU A 41 -25.88 -21.66 5.26
CA GLU A 41 -25.92 -20.48 6.14
C GLU A 41 -25.68 -19.19 5.34
N PRO A 42 -26.48 -18.12 5.55
CA PRO A 42 -26.44 -16.94 4.67
C PRO A 42 -25.25 -16.00 4.89
N TRP A 43 -24.43 -16.17 5.95
CA TRP A 43 -23.43 -15.19 6.34
C TRP A 43 -22.07 -15.82 6.73
N PRO A 44 -20.94 -15.23 6.31
CA PRO A 44 -19.61 -15.65 6.77
C PRO A 44 -19.46 -15.35 8.27
N ARG A 45 -19.14 -16.38 9.08
CA ARG A 45 -19.11 -16.30 10.54
C ARG A 45 -17.91 -15.55 11.12
N THR A 46 -16.82 -15.38 10.37
CA THR A 46 -15.64 -14.63 10.84
C THR A 46 -15.02 -13.85 9.67
N GLY A 47 -14.87 -12.54 9.85
CA GLY A 47 -14.06 -11.70 8.99
C GLY A 47 -12.66 -11.57 9.58
N TYR A 48 -11.62 -11.63 8.75
CA TYR A 48 -10.26 -11.32 9.17
C TYR A 48 -9.78 -10.05 8.48
N MET A 49 -8.96 -9.27 9.18
CA MET A 49 -8.32 -8.10 8.60
C MET A 49 -7.16 -8.55 7.72
N GLU A 50 -7.01 -7.93 6.57
CA GLU A 50 -5.89 -8.09 5.66
C GLU A 50 -5.31 -6.70 5.38
N THR A 51 -3.98 -6.63 5.23
CA THR A 51 -3.28 -5.40 4.85
C THR A 51 -2.50 -5.64 3.58
N LYS A 52 -2.83 -4.90 2.52
CA LYS A 52 -2.03 -4.82 1.31
C LYS A 52 -0.98 -3.74 1.49
N ILE A 53 0.27 -4.10 1.26
CA ILE A 53 1.40 -3.18 1.23
C ILE A 53 1.60 -2.80 -0.23
N TRP A 54 1.34 -1.54 -0.52
CA TRP A 54 1.54 -0.95 -1.83
C TRP A 54 2.90 -0.28 -1.90
N CYS A 55 3.46 -0.29 -3.11
CA CYS A 55 4.68 0.42 -3.42
C CYS A 55 4.53 1.16 -4.75
N ALA A 56 5.08 2.36 -4.82
CA ALA A 56 5.22 3.11 -6.04
C ALA A 56 6.63 3.66 -6.18
N GLU A 57 7.14 3.60 -7.40
CA GLU A 57 8.43 4.18 -7.78
C GLU A 57 8.17 5.46 -8.57
N ILE A 58 8.77 6.56 -8.12
CA ILE A 58 8.52 7.90 -8.64
C ILE A 58 9.84 8.52 -9.07
N ALA A 59 9.99 8.71 -10.37
CA ALA A 59 11.07 9.52 -10.93
C ALA A 59 10.80 10.99 -10.59
N LEU A 60 11.79 11.65 -10.00
CA LEU A 60 11.72 13.06 -9.65
C LEU A 60 12.46 13.88 -10.70
N GLU A 61 11.83 14.96 -11.17
CA GLU A 61 12.48 15.97 -12.01
C GLU A 61 12.34 17.35 -11.36
N ARG A 62 13.42 18.13 -11.37
CA ARG A 62 13.40 19.52 -10.91
C ARG A 62 13.27 20.45 -12.11
N ARG A 63 12.08 21.01 -12.34
CA ARG A 63 11.83 21.92 -13.47
C ARG A 63 12.39 23.32 -13.26
N ASN A 64 12.38 23.81 -12.02
CA ASN A 64 12.93 25.12 -11.67
C ASN A 64 13.43 25.13 -10.22
N ARG A 65 13.78 26.32 -9.69
CA ARG A 65 14.31 26.43 -8.32
C ARG A 65 13.32 26.06 -7.22
N TRP A 66 12.01 26.10 -7.47
CA TRP A 66 10.95 25.97 -6.47
C TRP A 66 10.03 24.77 -6.68
N GLU A 67 10.19 24.06 -7.79
CA GLU A 67 9.24 23.06 -8.24
C GLU A 67 9.92 21.74 -8.58
N ILE A 68 9.45 20.68 -7.91
CA ILE A 68 9.84 19.30 -8.13
C ILE A 68 8.58 18.56 -8.58
N TRP A 69 8.67 17.88 -9.72
CA TRP A 69 7.62 17.02 -10.23
C TRP A 69 7.97 15.56 -10.03
N GLY A 70 6.95 14.74 -9.88
CA GLY A 70 7.08 13.29 -9.76
C GLY A 70 6.29 12.60 -10.87
N LYS A 71 6.95 11.71 -11.61
CA LYS A 71 6.29 10.78 -12.53
C LYS A 71 6.29 9.39 -11.91
N VAL A 72 5.10 8.81 -11.74
CA VAL A 72 4.96 7.41 -11.31
C VAL A 72 5.39 6.51 -12.45
N GLU A 73 6.47 5.75 -12.25
CA GLU A 73 6.99 4.80 -13.23
C GLU A 73 6.49 3.38 -12.97
N TRP A 74 6.28 3.05 -11.69
CA TRP A 74 5.75 1.77 -11.28
C TRP A 74 4.83 1.93 -10.07
N LEU A 75 3.77 1.12 -10.01
CA LEU A 75 2.81 1.09 -8.91
C LEU A 75 2.17 -0.31 -8.87
N ASP A 76 2.40 -1.03 -7.77
CA ASP A 76 1.70 -2.27 -7.49
C ASP A 76 1.72 -2.60 -5.98
N HIS A 77 0.90 -3.56 -5.57
CA HIS A 77 1.00 -4.17 -4.26
C HIS A 77 2.14 -5.19 -4.24
N VAL A 78 3.07 -5.01 -3.32
CA VAL A 78 4.24 -5.90 -3.19
C VAL A 78 3.96 -7.10 -2.31
N LEU A 79 3.05 -6.94 -1.34
CA LEU A 79 2.77 -7.98 -0.37
C LEU A 79 1.38 -7.81 0.22
N THR A 80 0.76 -8.94 0.56
CA THR A 80 -0.48 -8.98 1.31
C THR A 80 -0.23 -9.75 2.60
N VAL A 81 -0.50 -9.13 3.74
CA VAL A 81 -0.20 -9.67 5.07
C VAL A 81 -1.45 -9.73 5.94
N PRO A 82 -1.49 -10.61 6.96
CA PRO A 82 -2.54 -10.58 7.96
C PRO A 82 -2.61 -9.21 8.65
N GLY A 83 -3.84 -8.78 8.96
CA GLY A 83 -4.08 -7.53 9.66
C GLY A 83 -3.37 -7.48 11.01
N GLY A 84 -2.91 -6.28 11.38
CA GLY A 84 -2.10 -6.07 12.58
C GLY A 84 -0.59 -6.11 12.32
N SER A 85 -0.17 -6.50 11.11
CA SER A 85 1.22 -6.33 10.66
C SER A 85 1.57 -4.84 10.50
N GLU A 86 2.83 -4.49 10.73
CA GLU A 86 3.35 -3.13 10.58
C GLU A 86 4.59 -3.15 9.69
N VAL A 87 4.66 -2.22 8.73
CA VAL A 87 5.91 -1.98 8.00
C VAL A 87 6.89 -1.35 8.98
N VAL A 88 8.07 -1.92 9.15
CA VAL A 88 9.18 -1.33 9.93
C VAL A 88 10.25 -0.78 8.99
N LYS A 89 10.88 0.35 9.34
CA LYS A 89 12.00 0.88 8.57
C LYS A 89 13.27 0.28 9.17
N LEU A 90 13.92 -0.63 8.45
CA LEU A 90 15.28 -1.04 8.77
C LEU A 90 16.21 -0.01 8.14
N LEU A 91 17.02 0.67 8.96
CA LEU A 91 18.01 1.62 8.45
C LEU A 91 19.10 0.82 7.74
N ALA A 92 19.46 1.27 6.53
CA ALA A 92 20.69 0.91 5.84
C ALA A 92 21.45 2.21 5.56
#